data_AF-A0A942GFX5-F1
#
_entry.id   AF-A0A942GFX5-F1
#
_cell.length_a   1.000
_cell.length_b   1.000
_cell.length_c   1.000
_cell.angle_alpha   90.00
_cell.angle_beta   90.00
_cell.angle_gamma   90.00
#
_symmetry.space_group_name_H-M   'P 1'
#
loop_
_entity.id
_entity.type
_entity.pdbx_description
1 polymer ?
#
loop_
_entity_poly.entity_id
_entity_poly.type
_entity_poly.pdbx_seq_one_letter_code
_entity_poly.pdbx_strand_id
1 'polypeptide(L)' 'MQAAFDRAKAEDRAALIVYLTSCFPDREVSAACFEAAVEAGADILEVGVPFSDPMMDGPIIQAANQQVLDAGVRVADHLE' A
#
# COMPACT_ATOMS: atom_id res chain seq x y z
N MET A 1 14.42 -4.17 1.61
CA MET A 1 14.36 -4.18 0.13
C MET A 1 15.41 -5.07 -0.51
N GLN A 2 16.73 -4.91 -0.25
CA GLN A 2 17.76 -5.78 -0.84
C GLN A 2 17.50 -7.28 -0.65
N ALA A 3 17.21 -7.71 0.59
CA ALA A 3 16.92 -9.11 0.89
C ALA A 3 15.70 -9.69 0.12
N ALA A 4 14.69 -8.85 -0.18
CA ALA A 4 13.52 -9.26 -0.94
C ALA A 4 13.88 -9.53 -2.41
N PHE A 5 14.71 -8.66 -3.00
CA PHE A 5 15.24 -8.88 -4.35
C PHE A 5 16.18 -10.08 -4.42
N ASP A 6 17.04 -10.26 -3.42
CA ASP A 6 17.95 -11.41 -3.35
C ASP A 6 17.17 -12.73 -3.28
N ARG A 7 16.09 -12.78 -2.48
CA ARG A 7 15.18 -13.93 -2.41
C ARG A 7 14.53 -14.21 -3.76
N ALA A 8 13.88 -13.21 -4.36
CA ALA A 8 13.20 -13.38 -5.64
C ALA A 8 14.17 -13.85 -6.74
N LYS A 9 15.38 -13.30 -6.78
CA LYS A 9 16.44 -13.72 -7.70
C LYS A 9 16.91 -15.15 -7.44
N ALA A 10 17.06 -15.57 -6.18
CA ALA A 10 17.40 -16.94 -5.83
C ALA A 10 16.33 -17.96 -6.25
N GLU A 11 15.08 -17.51 -6.34
CA GLU A 11 13.92 -18.27 -6.80
C GLU A 11 13.67 -18.14 -8.33
N ASP A 12 14.58 -17.52 -9.09
CA ASP A 12 14.48 -17.27 -10.54
C ASP A 12 13.17 -16.58 -10.97
N ARG A 13 12.71 -15.62 -10.16
CA ARG A 13 11.52 -14.81 -10.42
C ARG A 13 11.75 -13.33 -10.15
N ALA A 14 10.85 -12.49 -10.64
CA ALA A 14 10.78 -11.10 -10.24
C ALA A 14 10.22 -10.97 -8.81
N ALA A 15 10.62 -9.91 -8.11
CA ALA A 15 10.01 -9.54 -6.84
C ALA A 15 8.61 -8.93 -7.09
N LEU A 16 7.62 -9.37 -6.32
CA LEU A 16 6.28 -8.82 -6.32
C LEU A 16 6.20 -7.67 -5.31
N ILE A 17 5.96 -6.46 -5.81
CA ILE A 17 5.75 -5.26 -5.00
C ILE A 17 4.27 -4.90 -5.08
N VAL A 18 3.59 -4.84 -3.93
CA VAL A 18 2.16 -4.54 -3.85
C VAL A 18 1.96 -3.16 -3.26
N TYR A 19 1.37 -2.26 -4.03
CA TYR A 19 0.94 -0.93 -3.59
C TYR A 19 -0.50 -0.97 -3.08
N LEU A 20 -0.75 -0.40 -1.90
CA LEU A 20 -2.09 -0.17 -1.37
C LEU A 20 -2.17 1.22 -0.74
N THR A 21 -3.26 1.94 -1.01
CA THR A 21 -3.60 3.15 -0.26
C THR A 21 -3.95 2.78 1.17
N SER A 22 -3.17 3.28 2.12
CA SER A 22 -3.38 3.02 3.54
C SER A 22 -4.65 3.68 4.07
N CYS A 23 -5.32 3.02 5.02
CA CYS A 23 -6.63 3.39 5.57
C CYS A 23 -7.79 3.38 4.55
N PHE A 24 -7.61 2.83 3.35
CA PHE A 24 -8.69 2.63 2.38
C PHE A 24 -9.26 1.19 2.44
N PRO A 25 -10.60 1.03 2.33
CA PRO A 25 -11.64 2.04 2.46
C PRO A 25 -11.78 2.58 3.89
N ASP A 26 -11.25 1.84 4.86
CA ASP A 26 -11.10 2.17 6.27
C ASP A 26 -9.85 1.47 6.83
N ARG A 27 -9.54 1.67 8.12
CA ARG A 27 -8.35 1.13 8.77
C ARG A 27 -8.36 -0.39 8.89
N GLU A 28 -9.49 -0.97 9.26
CA GLU A 28 -9.60 -2.41 9.53
C GLU A 28 -9.43 -3.21 8.23
N VAL A 29 -10.11 -2.79 7.17
CA VAL A 29 -9.97 -3.41 5.85
C VAL A 29 -8.58 -3.18 5.28
N SER A 30 -8.02 -1.97 5.44
CA SER A 30 -6.66 -1.68 4.96
C SER A 30 -5.61 -2.59 5.61
N ALA A 31 -5.66 -2.77 6.93
CA ALA A 31 -4.78 -3.68 7.66
C ALA A 31 -4.93 -5.13 7.16
N ALA A 32 -6.17 -5.61 7.05
CA ALA A 32 -6.45 -6.96 6.53
C ALA A 32 -5.94 -7.15 5.08
N CYS A 33 -6.01 -6.12 4.23
CA CYS A 33 -5.47 -6.18 2.87
C CYS A 33 -3.94 -6.25 2.84
N PHE A 34 -3.24 -5.53 3.72
CA PHE A 34 -1.78 -5.64 3.84
C PHE A 34 -1.37 -7.03 4.32
N GLU A 35 -2.04 -7.58 5.33
CA GLU A 35 -1.82 -8.95 5.80
C GLU A 35 -2.05 -9.98 4.69
N ALA A 36 -3.18 -9.87 3.99
CA ALA A 36 -3.51 -10.75 2.87
C ALA A 36 -2.49 -10.66 1.73
N ALA A 37 -1.94 -9.48 1.45
CA ALA A 37 -0.90 -9.31 0.43
C ALA A 37 0.40 -10.02 0.83
N VAL A 38 0.78 -10.00 2.12
CA VAL A 38 1.93 -10.76 2.63
C VAL A 38 1.67 -12.27 2.51
N GLU A 39 0.50 -12.73 2.95
CA GLU A 39 0.11 -14.15 2.85
C GLU A 39 0.07 -14.65 1.40
N ALA A 40 -0.35 -13.80 0.46
CA ALA A 40 -0.37 -14.08 -0.97
C ALA A 40 1.01 -14.04 -1.64
N GLY A 41 2.07 -13.68 -0.91
CA GLY A 41 3.46 -13.74 -1.40
C GLY A 41 4.03 -12.42 -1.89
N ALA A 42 3.52 -11.27 -1.47
CA ALA A 42 4.20 -9.99 -1.68
C ALA A 42 5.61 -10.04 -1.07
N ASP A 43 6.61 -9.65 -1.86
CA ASP A 43 7.99 -9.52 -1.37
C ASP A 43 8.20 -8.17 -0.67
N ILE A 44 7.49 -7.14 -1.13
CA ILE A 44 7.53 -5.78 -0.61
C ILE A 44 6.11 -5.21 -0.61
N LEU A 45 5.73 -4.59 0.49
CA LEU A 45 4.56 -3.73 0.58
C LEU A 45 4.97 -2.28 0.34
N GLU A 46 4.27 -1.61 -0.55
CA GLU A 46 4.36 -0.16 -0.74
C GLU A 46 3.12 0.49 -0.13
N VAL A 47 3.34 1.25 0.94
CA VAL A 47 2.27 1.89 1.71
C VAL A 47 2.01 3.27 1.14
N GLY A 48 0.90 3.43 0.41
CA GLY A 48 0.47 4.71 -0.12
C GLY A 48 -0.16 5.57 0.98
N VAL A 49 0.48 6.68 1.34
CA VAL A 49 -0.09 7.68 2.26
C VAL A 49 -0.92 8.67 1.43
N PRO A 50 -2.23 8.79 1.65
CA PRO A 50 -3.09 9.72 0.91
C PRO A 50 -2.58 11.16 0.98
N PHE A 51 -2.60 11.84 -0.16
CA PHE A 51 -2.13 13.22 -0.30
C PHE A 51 -3.12 14.06 -1.10
N SER A 52 -3.26 15.35 -0.76
CA SER A 52 -4.28 16.23 -1.31
C SER A 52 -4.02 16.70 -2.73
N ASP A 53 -2.76 16.70 -3.21
CA ASP A 53 -2.40 17.05 -4.58
C ASP A 53 -1.69 15.89 -5.31
N PRO A 54 -2.38 14.76 -5.60
CA PRO A 54 -1.77 13.54 -6.13
C PRO A 54 -1.55 13.60 -7.66
N MET A 55 -0.70 14.53 -8.11
CA MET A 55 -0.46 14.81 -9.54
C MET A 55 0.08 13.62 -10.36
N MET A 56 0.72 12.65 -9.70
CA MET A 56 1.35 11.49 -10.35
C MET A 56 0.46 10.23 -10.33
N ASP A 57 -0.64 10.25 -9.57
CA ASP A 57 -1.50 9.09 -9.40
C ASP A 57 -2.55 8.99 -10.50
N GLY A 58 -2.94 7.78 -10.87
CA GLY A 58 -4.08 7.54 -11.75
C GLY A 58 -5.43 7.78 -11.04
N PRO A 59 -6.55 7.90 -11.78
CA PRO A 59 -7.86 8.24 -11.22
C PRO A 59 -8.36 7.26 -10.15
N ILE A 60 -7.96 5.99 -10.21
CA ILE A 60 -8.31 4.97 -9.20
C ILE A 60 -7.65 5.27 -7.85
N ILE A 61 -6.35 5.55 -7.86
CA ILE A 61 -5.58 5.86 -6.65
C ILE A 61 -6.00 7.23 -6.10
N GLN A 62 -6.20 8.22 -6.99
CA GLN A 62 -6.72 9.53 -6.58
C GLN A 62 -8.08 9.42 -5.87
N ALA A 63 -9.00 8.60 -6.38
CA ALA A 63 -10.30 8.38 -5.75
C ALA A 63 -10.18 7.70 -4.38
N ALA A 64 -9.32 6.68 -4.26
CA ALA A 64 -9.04 6.04 -2.97
C ALA A 64 -8.44 7.03 -1.95
N ASN A 65 -7.47 7.84 -2.39
CA ASN A 65 -6.87 8.89 -1.57
C ASN A 65 -7.93 9.90 -1.10
N GLN A 66 -8.79 10.37 -2.00
CA GLN A 66 -9.84 11.34 -1.67
C GLN A 66 -10.81 10.79 -0.62
N GLN A 67 -11.24 9.54 -0.75
CA GLN A 67 -12.13 8.90 0.23
C GLN A 67 -11.51 8.89 1.63
N VAL A 68 -10.21 8.56 1.73
CA VAL A 68 -9.52 8.51 3.03
C VAL A 68 -9.33 9.91 3.61
N LEU A 69 -9.01 10.91 2.77
CA LEU A 69 -8.88 12.30 3.20
C LEU A 69 -10.21 12.89 3.69
N ASP A 70 -11.32 12.58 3.00
CA ASP A 70 -12.68 12.98 3.37
C ASP A 70 -13.11 12.35 4.70
N ALA A 71 -12.64 11.14 5.00
CA ALA A 71 -12.84 10.47 6.28
C ALA A 71 -12.01 11.10 7.43
N GLY A 72 -11.19 12.11 7.16
CA GLY A 72 -10.47 12.87 8.19
C GLY A 72 -9.14 12.24 8.62
N VAL A 73 -8.66 11.20 7.95
CA VAL A 73 -7.37 10.54 8.24
C VAL A 73 -6.20 11.50 8.00
N ARG A 74 -5.18 11.43 8.86
CA ARG A 74 -3.98 12.28 8.89
C ARG A 74 -2.74 11.40 8.98
N VAL A 75 -1.56 11.95 8.67
CA VAL A 75 -0.29 11.20 8.66
C VAL A 75 -0.02 10.40 9.95
N ALA A 76 -0.38 10.94 11.12
CA ALA A 76 -0.18 10.27 12.41
C ALA A 76 -0.98 8.96 12.54
N ASP A 77 -2.07 8.84 11.80
CA ASP A 77 -2.98 7.70 11.84
C ASP A 77 -2.40 6.44 11.19
N HIS A 78 -1.33 6.56 10.39
CA HIS A 78 -0.79 5.45 9.61
C HIS A 78 0.32 4.65 10.34
N LEU A 79 0.69 5.07 11.56
CA LEU A 79 1.80 4.50 12.34
C LEU A 79 1.35 3.59 13.49
N GLU A 80 0.05 3.34 13.60
CA GLU A 80 -0.57 2.44 14.60
C GLU A 80 -0.84 1.07 13.99
#